data_AF-A0A973QFT7-F1
#
_entry.id   AF-A0A973QFT7-F1
#
_cell.length_a   1.000
_cell.length_b   1.000
_cell.length_c   1.000
_cell.angle_alpha   90.00
_cell.angle_beta   90.00
_cell.angle_gamma   90.00
#
_symmetry.space_group_name_H-M   'P 1'
#
loop_
_entity.id
_entity.type
_entity.pdbx_description
1 polymer ?
#
loop_
_entity_poly.entity_id
_entity_poly.type
_entity_poly.pdbx_seq_one_letter_code
_entity_poly.pdbx_strand_id
1 'polypeptide(L)'
;MGQNGKSDLSLPLTELEDYGRRLRSIKTRLNHTKKLFEQYKDDIGDGSVNDALDDFESNWEDGREDITQQLDALSKMSDAVVREFKKLDDELAKQVNDKMKTEDKRPKKE
;
A
#
# COMPACT_ATOMS: atom_id res chain seq x y z
N MET A 1 -19.67 4.96 -37.74
CA MET A 1 -20.49 4.62 -36.57
C MET A 1 -19.55 4.46 -35.39
N GLY A 2 -19.65 5.35 -34.40
CA GLY A 2 -18.67 5.51 -33.34
C GLY A 2 -18.67 4.37 -32.32
N GLN A 3 -17.48 3.92 -31.96
CA GLN A 3 -17.28 3.25 -30.68
C GLN A 3 -17.03 4.34 -29.64
N ASN A 4 -18.04 4.53 -28.78
CA ASN A 4 -17.99 5.42 -27.63
C ASN A 4 -16.80 5.05 -26.72
N GLY A 5 -15.94 6.03 -26.48
CA GLY A 5 -14.91 6.00 -25.43
C GLY A 5 -15.54 5.88 -24.05
N LYS A 6 -15.80 4.64 -23.63
CA LYS A 6 -15.89 4.32 -22.21
C LYS A 6 -14.46 4.38 -21.69
N SER A 7 -14.18 5.43 -20.93
CA SER A 7 -12.95 5.72 -20.21
C SER A 7 -12.11 4.48 -19.89
N ASP A 8 -10.97 4.35 -20.58
CA ASP A 8 -9.88 3.38 -20.38
C ASP A 8 -9.10 3.63 -19.06
N LEU A 9 -9.79 4.13 -18.05
CA LEU A 9 -9.25 4.72 -16.82
C LEU A 9 -9.98 4.20 -15.57
N SER A 10 -10.66 3.04 -15.65
CA SER A 10 -11.11 2.38 -14.42
C SER A 10 -9.89 1.74 -13.75
N LEU A 11 -9.14 2.54 -12.99
CA LEU A 11 -8.10 1.97 -12.16
C LEU A 11 -8.71 1.10 -11.07
N PRO A 12 -8.16 -0.10 -10.84
CA PRO A 12 -8.61 -0.99 -9.80
C PRO A 12 -8.07 -0.49 -8.44
N LEU A 13 -8.64 0.62 -7.95
CA LEU A 13 -8.14 1.33 -6.75
C LEU A 13 -8.22 0.45 -5.51
N THR A 14 -9.27 -0.36 -5.38
CA THR A 14 -9.41 -1.31 -4.26
C THR A 14 -8.32 -2.38 -4.29
N GLU A 15 -7.99 -2.89 -5.48
CA GLU A 15 -6.95 -3.89 -5.68
C GLU A 15 -5.56 -3.29 -5.42
N LEU A 16 -5.33 -2.02 -5.76
CA LEU A 16 -4.10 -1.30 -5.43
C LEU A 16 -3.96 -1.06 -3.92
N GLU A 17 -5.04 -0.71 -3.23
CA GLU A 17 -5.06 -0.64 -1.76
C GLU A 17 -4.74 -2.00 -1.13
N ASP A 18 -5.36 -3.07 -1.63
CA ASP A 18 -5.09 -4.45 -1.22
C ASP A 18 -3.66 -4.87 -1.47
N TYR A 19 -3.11 -4.50 -2.62
CA TYR A 19 -1.74 -4.78 -2.97
C TYR A 19 -0.77 -4.12 -1.98
N GLY A 20 -0.94 -2.83 -1.69
CA GLY A 20 -0.14 -2.13 -0.68
C GLY A 20 -0.24 -2.76 0.71
N ARG A 21 -1.45 -3.17 1.13
CA ARG A 21 -1.66 -3.91 2.39
C ARG A 21 -0.91 -5.25 2.43
N ARG A 22 -0.94 -6.01 1.33
CA ARG A 22 -0.23 -7.30 1.23
C ARG A 22 1.27 -7.13 1.31
N LEU A 23 1.84 -6.13 0.62
CA LEU A 23 3.29 -5.83 0.68
C LEU A 23 3.73 -5.49 2.10
N ARG A 24 2.96 -4.65 2.82
CA ARG A 24 3.21 -4.36 4.24
C ARG A 24 3.13 -5.61 5.11
N SER A 25 2.15 -6.48 4.88
CA SER A 25 2.03 -7.76 5.61
C SER A 25 3.24 -8.67 5.40
N ILE A 26 3.77 -8.75 4.17
CA ILE A 26 4.99 -9.52 3.88
C ILE A 26 6.18 -8.92 4.64
N LYS A 27 6.37 -7.59 4.61
CA LYS A 27 7.41 -6.90 5.39
C LYS A 27 7.30 -7.20 6.88
N THR A 28 6.09 -7.17 7.45
CA THR A 28 5.86 -7.51 8.87
C THR A 28 6.27 -8.94 9.18
N ARG A 29 5.92 -9.91 8.31
CA ARG A 29 6.28 -11.32 8.49
C ARG A 29 7.79 -11.54 8.41
N LEU A 30 8.48 -10.91 7.46
CA LEU A 30 9.94 -10.97 7.34
C LEU A 30 10.64 -10.42 8.60
N ASN A 31 10.12 -9.34 9.17
CA ASN A 31 10.64 -8.75 10.41
C ASN A 31 10.31 -9.58 11.66
N HIS A 32 9.24 -10.37 11.65
CA HIS A 32 8.87 -11.20 12.78
C HIS A 32 9.84 -12.37 13.00
N THR A 33 10.42 -12.91 11.92
CA THR A 33 11.42 -13.97 11.99
C THR A 33 12.60 -13.62 12.89
N LYS A 34 13.14 -12.39 12.81
CA LYS A 34 14.20 -11.91 13.71
C LYS A 34 13.79 -11.96 15.19
N LYS A 35 12.60 -11.43 15.50
CA LYS A 35 12.06 -11.40 16.87
C LYS A 35 11.85 -12.80 17.47
N LEU A 36 11.59 -13.81 16.65
CA LEU A 36 11.44 -15.18 17.13
C LEU A 36 12.79 -15.74 17.59
N PHE A 37 13.89 -15.47 16.88
CA PHE A 37 15.21 -15.97 17.27
C PHE A 37 15.75 -15.29 18.53
N GLU A 38 15.58 -13.97 18.65
CA GLU A 38 15.93 -13.23 19.87
C GLU A 38 15.28 -13.82 21.13
N GLN A 39 14.06 -14.38 21.02
CA GLN A 39 13.35 -14.99 22.14
C GLN A 39 13.93 -16.34 22.59
N TYR A 40 14.58 -17.09 21.69
CA TYR A 40 15.12 -18.43 22.01
C TYR A 40 16.59 -18.40 22.46
N LYS A 41 17.27 -17.26 22.33
CA LYS A 41 18.71 -17.13 22.60
C LYS A 41 19.10 -17.53 24.03
N ASP A 42 18.28 -17.20 25.02
CA ASP A 42 18.53 -17.51 26.43
C ASP A 42 18.05 -18.92 26.83
N ASP A 43 17.19 -19.54 26.02
CA ASP A 43 16.62 -20.88 26.27
C ASP A 43 17.50 -22.01 25.68
N ILE A 44 18.49 -21.66 24.85
CA ILE A 44 19.40 -22.60 24.19
C ILE A 44 20.71 -22.65 24.99
N GLY A 45 20.92 -23.78 25.67
CA GLY A 45 22.09 -24.01 26.50
C GLY A 45 23.36 -24.46 25.76
N ASP A 46 23.27 -24.77 24.46
CA ASP A 46 24.41 -25.18 23.65
C ASP A 46 25.01 -23.99 22.88
N GLY A 47 26.27 -23.68 23.15
CA GLY A 47 26.96 -22.53 22.53
C GLY A 47 27.06 -22.64 21.00
N SER A 48 27.22 -23.84 20.45
CA SER A 48 27.33 -24.03 19.00
C SER A 48 26.00 -23.77 18.27
N VAL A 49 24.88 -24.03 18.95
CA VAL A 49 23.55 -23.71 18.42
C VAL A 49 23.32 -22.20 18.47
N ASN A 50 23.73 -21.52 19.55
CA ASN A 50 23.65 -20.06 19.63
C ASN A 50 24.49 -19.38 18.54
N ASP A 51 25.72 -19.82 18.32
CA ASP A 51 26.59 -19.29 17.26
C ASP A 51 25.95 -19.46 15.87
N ALA A 52 25.39 -20.65 15.60
CA ALA A 52 24.70 -20.92 14.32
C ALA A 52 23.43 -20.07 14.14
N LEU A 53 22.71 -19.76 15.23
CA LEU A 53 21.54 -18.89 15.19
C LEU A 53 21.93 -17.42 15.01
N ASP A 54 23.00 -16.95 15.64
CA ASP A 54 23.53 -15.60 15.47
C ASP A 54 24.02 -15.39 14.01
N ASP A 55 24.76 -16.36 13.45
CA ASP A 55 25.17 -16.35 12.05
C ASP A 55 23.97 -16.33 11.09
N PHE A 56 22.95 -17.15 11.38
CA PHE A 56 21.72 -17.16 10.59
C PHE A 56 20.99 -15.82 10.69
N GLU A 57 20.83 -15.26 11.90
CA GLU A 57 20.14 -13.99 12.14
C GLU A 57 20.80 -12.84 11.37
N SER A 58 22.12 -12.73 11.44
CA SER A 58 22.87 -11.70 10.71
C SER A 58 22.64 -11.80 9.20
N ASN A 59 22.81 -12.99 8.62
CA ASN A 59 22.59 -13.20 7.19
C ASN A 59 21.13 -12.99 6.77
N TRP A 60 20.18 -13.35 7.65
CA TRP A 60 18.76 -13.11 7.42
C TRP A 60 18.42 -11.62 7.47
N GLU A 61 19.03 -10.88 8.39
CA GLU A 61 18.86 -9.43 8.49
C GLU A 61 19.37 -8.71 7.25
N ASP A 62 20.60 -9.00 6.84
CA ASP A 62 21.19 -8.42 5.63
C ASP A 62 20.35 -8.78 4.39
N GLY A 63 20.03 -10.06 4.21
CA GLY A 63 19.30 -10.53 3.03
C GLY A 63 17.88 -9.97 2.93
N ARG A 64 17.20 -9.71 4.06
CA ARG A 64 15.83 -9.19 4.04
C ARG A 64 15.77 -7.67 3.99
N GLU A 65 16.81 -6.95 4.38
CA GLU A 65 16.78 -5.48 4.46
C GLU A 65 16.37 -4.87 3.12
N ASP A 66 17.09 -5.20 2.05
CA ASP A 66 16.82 -4.73 0.69
C ASP A 66 15.39 -5.05 0.23
N ILE A 67 14.93 -6.27 0.51
CA ILE A 67 13.58 -6.71 0.16
C ILE A 67 12.55 -5.85 0.90
N THR A 68 12.72 -5.62 2.20
CA THR A 68 11.77 -4.83 2.98
C THR A 68 11.73 -3.36 2.57
N GLN A 69 12.85 -2.79 2.12
CA GLN A 69 12.90 -1.43 1.57
C GLN A 69 12.12 -1.35 0.24
N GLN A 70 12.30 -2.33 -0.66
CA GLN A 70 11.57 -2.39 -1.93
C GLN A 70 10.06 -2.59 -1.72
N LEU A 71 9.65 -3.49 -0.81
CA LEU A 71 8.24 -3.70 -0.46
C LEU A 71 7.60 -2.41 0.09
N ASP A 72 8.34 -1.63 0.88
CA ASP A 72 7.89 -0.34 1.42
C ASP A 72 7.70 0.70 0.32
N ALA A 73 8.66 0.80 -0.60
CA ALA A 73 8.59 1.71 -1.74
C ALA A 73 7.38 1.40 -2.64
N LEU A 74 7.18 0.12 -2.98
CA LEU A 74 6.05 -0.33 -3.78
C LEU A 74 4.71 -0.06 -3.08
N SER A 75 4.64 -0.29 -1.78
CA SER A 75 3.43 0.02 -1.00
C SER A 75 3.12 1.52 -1.03
N LYS A 76 4.13 2.39 -0.84
CA LYS A 76 3.97 3.85 -0.89
C LYS A 76 3.53 4.34 -2.26
N MET A 77 4.05 3.75 -3.34
CA MET A 77 3.60 4.05 -4.70
C MET A 77 2.13 3.68 -4.89
N SER A 78 1.72 2.50 -4.43
CA SER A 78 0.31 2.07 -4.50
C SER A 78 -0.62 3.05 -3.77
N ASP A 79 -0.26 3.43 -2.54
CA ASP A 79 -1.03 4.42 -1.76
C ASP A 79 -1.06 5.79 -2.46
N ALA A 80 0.03 6.19 -3.12
CA ALA A 80 0.09 7.45 -3.86
C ALA A 80 -0.85 7.46 -5.06
N VAL A 81 -0.87 6.38 -5.86
CA VAL A 81 -1.80 6.25 -6.99
C VAL A 81 -3.24 6.35 -6.50
N VAL A 82 -3.60 5.59 -5.47
CA VAL A 82 -4.94 5.61 -4.89
C VAL A 82 -5.34 7.00 -4.41
N ARG A 83 -4.43 7.69 -3.71
CA ARG A 83 -4.68 9.03 -3.18
C ARG A 83 -4.89 10.06 -4.29
N GLU A 84 -4.02 10.09 -5.30
CA GLU A 84 -4.14 11.08 -6.38
C GLU A 84 -5.39 10.84 -7.24
N PHE A 85 -5.79 9.58 -7.45
CA PHE A 85 -7.05 9.28 -8.14
C PHE A 85 -8.28 9.71 -7.35
N LYS A 86 -8.33 9.44 -6.04
CA LYS A 86 -9.45 9.90 -5.20
C LYS A 86 -9.57 11.42 -5.19
N LYS A 87 -8.45 12.15 -5.12
CA LYS A 87 -8.46 13.62 -5.23
C LYS A 87 -9.01 14.09 -6.57
N LEU A 88 -8.56 13.48 -7.67
CA LEU A 88 -9.04 13.82 -9.01
C LEU A 88 -10.57 13.61 -9.12
N ASP A 89 -11.07 12.48 -8.61
CA ASP A 89 -12.52 12.18 -8.59
C ASP A 89 -13.30 13.19 -7.73
N ASP A 90 -12.79 13.54 -6.55
CA ASP A 90 -13.41 14.53 -5.65
C ASP A 90 -13.47 15.92 -6.29
N GLU A 91 -12.37 16.35 -6.93
CA GLU A 91 -12.30 17.62 -7.66
C GLU A 91 -13.30 17.66 -8.81
N LEU A 92 -13.40 16.58 -9.59
CA LEU A 92 -14.35 16.49 -10.70
C LEU A 92 -15.80 16.49 -10.21
N ALA A 93 -16.11 15.74 -9.15
CA ALA A 93 -17.44 15.71 -8.55
C ALA A 93 -17.86 17.10 -8.02
N LYS A 94 -16.92 17.82 -7.40
CA LYS A 94 -17.16 19.21 -6.95
C LYS A 94 -17.47 20.14 -8.12
N GLN A 95 -16.68 20.09 -9.19
CA GLN A 95 -16.91 20.92 -10.39
C GLN A 95 -18.27 20.65 -11.03
N VAL A 96 -18.70 19.38 -11.09
CA VAL A 96 -20.03 19.01 -11.61
C VAL A 96 -21.14 19.57 -10.72
N ASN A 97 -21.04 19.38 -9.41
CA ASN A 97 -22.02 19.90 -8.45
C ASN A 97 -22.12 21.42 -8.48
N ASP A 98 -21.00 22.12 -8.56
CA ASP A 98 -20.96 23.58 -8.63
C ASP A 98 -21.64 24.10 -9.91
N LYS A 99 -21.41 23.45 -11.06
CA LYS A 99 -22.11 23.77 -12.31
C LYS A 99 -23.62 23.51 -12.23
N MET A 100 -24.05 22.37 -11.68
CA MET A 100 -25.48 22.05 -11.54
C MET A 100 -26.21 23.03 -10.61
N LYS A 101 -25.56 23.53 -9.55
CA LYS A 101 -26.16 24.54 -8.66
C LYS A 101 -26.38 25.90 -9.35
N THR A 102 -25.62 26.23 -10.38
CA THR A 102 -25.78 27.50 -11.12
C THR A 102 -26.95 27.50 -12.11
N GLU A 103 -27.51 26.34 -12.46
CA GLU A 103 -28.61 26.23 -13.44
C GLU A 103 -30.03 26.40 -12.84
N ASP A 104 -30.21 26.41 -11.51
CA ASP A 104 -31.53 26.65 -10.89
C ASP A 104 -31.88 28.15 -10.81
N LYS A 105 -31.72 28.88 -11.92
CA LYS A 105 -32.28 30.22 -12.14
C LYS A 105 -33.63 30.11 -12.84
N ARG A 106 -34.58 29.36 -12.27
CA ARG A 106 -35.97 29.41 -12.73
C ARG A 106 -36.61 30.72 -12.21
N PRO A 107 -37.08 31.62 -13.08
CA PRO A 107 -37.78 32.82 -12.61
C PRO A 107 -39.04 32.38 -11.87
N LYS A 108 -39.20 32.84 -10.62
CA LYS A 108 -40.48 32.72 -9.90
C LYS A 108 -41.54 33.45 -10.73
N LYS A 109 -42.52 32.72 -11.25
CA LYS A 109 -43.74 33.33 -11.80
C LYS A 109 -44.49 33.99 -10.65
N GLU A 110 -44.64 35.31 -10.75
CA GLU A 110 -45.63 36.11 -10.02
C GLU A 110 -47.07 35.76 -10.46
#